data_AF-A0A7C7GU08-F1
#
_entry.id   AF-A0A7C7GU08-F1
#
_cell.length_a   1.000
_cell.length_b   1.000
_cell.length_c   1.000
_cell.angle_alpha   90.00
_cell.angle_beta   90.00
_cell.angle_gamma   90.00
#
_symmetry.space_group_name_H-M   'P 1'
#
loop_
_entity.id
_entity.type
_entity.pdbx_description
1 polymer ?
#
loop_
_entity_poly.entity_id
_entity_poly.type
_entity_poly.pdbx_seq_one_letter_code
_entity_poly.pdbx_strand_id
1 'polypeptide(L)'
;MRSQPHKVNYRYLFRDIIEGFCEIEIEGETLFIKHLSTLDQVDLEVLEGKFFTKAKNRGLPTEEEALERLQDEEMWTKGDEAEIKRQEQYVEGVEKTRKQLYLKSELEINDKQLKEGRDKLADLSLVKNRLVGQTCEKYSRNRVSDHYILQSFFKDKGLTVSNYTDEEISDLSLKELKTLTEAYNSHLGLFTDEHIQDLTLQNFYAPYFPFCDNVMNFFNKPLFRLSSNQVKIIVFTRMFKNIFENYPKIPESIRQDAAKIIDYVNAQDKAKNVMSNLDKEGASTVMGATEEDYEYMGYKQTAQGKSLTDMMKERGGKMNMQDLIETMT
;
A
#
# COMPACT_ATOMS: atom_id res chain seq x y z
N MET A 1 28.36 -0.59 -0.69
CA MET A 1 27.72 -1.44 -1.70
C MET A 1 26.22 -1.22 -1.60
N ARG A 2 25.58 -0.68 -2.64
CA ARG A 2 24.11 -0.58 -2.68
C ARG A 2 23.60 -2.00 -2.91
N SER A 3 22.98 -2.60 -1.90
CA SER A 3 22.30 -3.89 -2.02
C SER A 3 21.24 -3.77 -3.10
N GLN A 4 21.30 -4.63 -4.11
CA GLN A 4 20.13 -4.87 -4.96
C GLN A 4 19.00 -5.33 -4.04
N PRO A 5 17.74 -4.89 -4.24
CA PRO A 5 16.62 -5.39 -3.46
C PRO A 5 16.58 -6.91 -3.67
N HIS A 6 16.71 -7.66 -2.58
CA HIS A 6 16.54 -9.11 -2.62
C HIS A 6 15.16 -9.39 -3.24
N LYS A 7 15.11 -10.12 -4.35
CA LYS A 7 13.86 -10.59 -4.95
C LYS A 7 13.07 -11.32 -3.85
N VAL A 8 11.88 -10.82 -3.53
CA VAL A 8 11.04 -11.36 -2.45
C VAL A 8 10.73 -12.83 -2.71
N ASN A 9 10.95 -13.68 -1.71
CA ASN A 9 10.55 -15.07 -1.77
C ASN A 9 9.13 -15.22 -1.19
N TYR A 10 8.13 -15.24 -2.07
CA TYR A 10 6.73 -15.32 -1.66
C TYR A 10 6.36 -16.58 -0.88
N ARG A 11 7.13 -17.69 -1.00
CA ARG A 11 6.88 -18.88 -0.17
C ARG A 11 7.29 -18.67 1.28
N TYR A 12 8.40 -17.97 1.52
CA TYR A 12 8.83 -17.63 2.86
C TYR A 12 7.91 -16.56 3.46
N LEU A 13 7.55 -15.55 2.67
CA LEU A 13 6.55 -14.56 3.08
C LEU A 13 5.22 -15.23 3.45
N PHE A 14 4.74 -16.20 2.66
CA PHE A 14 3.53 -16.95 2.98
C PHE A 14 3.65 -17.72 4.28
N ARG A 15 4.74 -18.50 4.48
CA ARG A 15 5.00 -19.20 5.74
C ARG A 15 4.90 -18.24 6.93
N ASP A 16 5.60 -17.13 6.88
CA ASP A 16 5.69 -16.19 8.01
C ASP A 16 4.35 -15.51 8.29
N ILE A 17 3.57 -15.19 7.24
CA ILE A 17 2.19 -14.70 7.42
C ILE A 17 1.34 -15.75 8.13
N ILE A 18 1.39 -17.01 7.69
CA ILE A 18 0.58 -18.09 8.29
C ILE A 18 0.94 -18.32 9.75
N GLU A 19 2.23 -18.40 10.07
CA GLU A 19 2.71 -18.61 11.43
C GLU A 19 2.42 -17.39 12.34
N GLY A 20 2.42 -16.18 11.77
CA GLY A 20 2.22 -14.94 12.53
C GLY A 20 3.51 -14.42 13.16
N PHE A 21 4.66 -14.90 12.70
CA PHE A 21 5.99 -14.44 13.06
C PHE A 21 6.96 -14.71 11.90
N CYS A 22 8.13 -14.06 11.93
CA CYS A 22 9.26 -14.45 11.10
C CYS A 22 10.45 -14.91 11.96
N GLU A 23 11.18 -15.90 11.44
CA GLU A 23 12.40 -16.44 12.06
C GLU A 23 13.61 -15.69 11.51
N ILE A 24 14.47 -15.21 12.41
CA ILE A 24 15.68 -14.46 12.06
C ILE A 24 16.89 -14.99 12.80
N GLU A 25 18.07 -14.72 12.27
CA GLU A 25 19.34 -15.05 12.92
C GLU A 25 20.12 -13.76 13.20
N ILE A 26 20.40 -13.50 14.48
CA ILE A 26 21.19 -12.35 14.94
C ILE A 26 22.37 -12.88 15.73
N GLU A 27 23.59 -12.58 15.28
CA GLU A 27 24.84 -12.95 15.98
C GLU A 27 24.97 -14.46 16.31
N GLY A 28 24.34 -15.33 15.51
CA GLY A 28 24.33 -16.79 15.70
C GLY A 28 23.22 -17.30 16.63
N GLU A 29 22.35 -16.41 17.12
CA GLU A 29 21.14 -16.76 17.85
C GLU A 29 19.91 -16.67 16.94
N THR A 30 19.04 -17.68 17.04
CA THR A 30 17.75 -17.67 16.34
C THR A 30 16.70 -16.98 17.20
N LEU A 31 16.08 -15.94 16.64
CA LEU A 31 15.01 -15.18 17.28
C LEU A 31 13.75 -15.18 16.41
N PHE A 32 12.60 -14.92 17.03
CA PHE A 32 11.31 -14.87 16.36
C PHE A 32 10.68 -13.49 16.52
N ILE A 33 10.35 -12.81 15.43
CA ILE A 33 9.67 -11.52 15.47
C ILE A 33 8.17 -11.73 15.28
N LYS A 34 7.37 -11.37 16.28
CA LYS A 34 5.89 -11.44 16.24
C LYS A 34 5.31 -10.43 15.24
N HIS A 35 4.37 -10.88 14.40
CA HIS A 35 3.53 -9.99 13.60
C HIS A 35 2.38 -9.42 14.44
N LEU A 36 2.18 -8.11 14.40
CA LEU A 36 1.16 -7.45 15.23
C LEU A 36 -0.26 -7.72 14.81
N SER A 37 -1.13 -7.84 15.81
CA SER A 37 -2.58 -7.70 15.69
C SER A 37 -3.03 -6.28 16.03
N THR A 38 -4.30 -5.97 15.76
CA THR A 38 -4.93 -4.71 16.17
C THR A 38 -4.94 -4.52 17.70
N LEU A 39 -4.97 -5.60 18.48
CA LEU A 39 -4.95 -5.51 19.94
C LEU A 39 -3.59 -5.04 20.44
N ASP A 40 -2.50 -5.51 19.82
CA ASP A 40 -1.16 -5.07 20.16
C ASP A 40 -0.97 -3.57 19.88
N GLN A 41 -1.68 -3.01 18.88
CA GLN A 41 -1.64 -1.59 18.57
C GLN A 41 -2.24 -0.71 19.69
N VAL A 42 -3.27 -1.19 20.38
CA VAL A 42 -3.85 -0.48 21.53
C VAL A 42 -2.85 -0.43 22.69
N ASP A 43 -2.11 -1.52 22.92
CA ASP A 43 -1.08 -1.55 23.96
C ASP A 43 0.05 -0.54 23.65
N LEU A 44 0.36 -0.32 22.36
CA LEU A 44 1.32 0.70 21.92
C LEU A 44 0.84 2.11 22.20
N GLU A 45 -0.43 2.42 21.93
CA GLU A 45 -1.01 3.74 22.22
C GLU A 45 -1.00 4.04 23.73
N VAL A 46 -1.30 3.04 24.56
CA VAL A 46 -1.23 3.18 26.03
C VAL A 46 0.21 3.47 26.48
N LEU A 47 1.19 2.79 25.88
CA LEU A 47 2.60 3.00 26.19
C LEU A 47 3.08 4.39 25.72
N GLU A 48 2.62 4.85 24.55
CA GLU A 48 2.91 6.17 24.02
C GLU A 48 2.46 7.27 24.98
N GLY A 49 1.22 7.17 25.49
CA GLY A 49 0.69 8.12 26.46
C GLY A 49 1.53 8.20 27.75
N LYS A 50 2.08 7.07 28.21
CA LYS A 50 3.00 7.03 29.37
C LYS A 50 4.31 7.74 29.06
N PHE A 51 4.93 7.48 27.92
CA PHE A 51 6.19 8.13 27.54
C PHE A 51 6.02 9.62 27.24
N PHE A 52 4.89 10.00 26.64
CA PHE A 52 4.53 11.39 26.41
C PHE A 52 4.46 12.16 27.74
N THR A 53 3.71 11.63 28.71
CA THR A 53 3.60 12.23 30.04
C THR A 53 4.96 12.35 30.73
N LYS A 54 5.81 11.31 30.60
CA LYS A 54 7.17 11.32 31.14
C LYS A 54 8.06 12.37 30.47
N ALA A 55 7.95 12.57 29.17
CA ALA A 55 8.69 13.59 28.42
C ALA A 55 8.27 15.00 28.85
N LYS A 56 6.96 15.22 28.96
CA LYS A 56 6.38 16.48 29.42
C LYS A 56 6.85 16.83 30.84
N ASN A 57 6.81 15.86 31.75
CA ASN A 57 7.31 16.03 33.13
C ASN A 57 8.82 16.30 33.20
N ARG A 58 9.59 15.96 32.16
CA ARG A 58 11.02 16.25 32.03
C ARG A 58 11.31 17.58 31.34
N GLY A 59 10.28 18.34 30.99
CA GLY A 59 10.39 19.67 30.39
C GLY A 59 10.64 19.67 28.88
N LEU A 60 10.40 18.56 28.18
CA LEU A 60 10.37 18.60 26.71
C LEU A 60 9.12 19.39 26.28
N PRO A 61 9.23 20.27 25.25
CA PRO A 61 8.06 20.92 24.69
C PRO A 61 7.20 19.92 23.93
N THR A 62 5.92 20.20 23.83
CA THR A 62 5.03 19.60 22.82
C THR A 62 5.37 20.14 21.43
N GLU A 63 4.91 19.45 20.39
CA GLU A 63 5.09 19.91 19.00
C GLU A 63 4.41 21.26 18.77
N GLU A 64 3.25 21.47 19.39
CA GLU A 64 2.54 22.75 19.40
C GLU A 64 3.39 23.86 20.04
N GLU A 65 3.88 23.67 21.27
CA GLU A 65 4.74 24.64 21.97
C GLU A 65 6.05 24.91 21.21
N ALA A 66 6.63 23.87 20.57
CA ALA A 66 7.83 24.04 19.77
C ALA A 66 7.57 24.87 18.51
N LEU A 67 6.43 24.67 17.85
CA LEU A 67 6.01 25.44 16.69
C LEU A 67 5.67 26.89 17.05
N GLU A 68 5.01 27.14 18.18
CA GLU A 68 4.76 28.48 18.69
C GLU A 68 6.07 29.24 18.91
N ARG A 69 7.05 28.64 19.58
CA ARG A 69 8.37 29.25 19.77
C ARG A 69 9.07 29.56 18.45
N LEU A 70 9.02 28.65 17.47
CA LEU A 70 9.64 28.87 16.17
C LEU A 70 8.98 30.02 15.39
N GLN A 71 7.68 30.24 15.61
CA GLN A 71 6.94 31.39 15.05
C GLN A 71 7.36 32.69 15.73
N ASP A 72 7.49 32.70 17.06
CA ASP A 72 7.95 33.86 17.83
C ASP A 72 9.38 34.27 17.47
N GLU A 73 10.24 33.29 17.15
CA GLU A 73 11.63 33.49 16.74
C GLU A 73 11.78 33.77 15.22
N GLU A 74 10.67 33.87 14.48
CA GLU A 74 10.63 34.05 13.02
C GLU A 74 11.42 32.99 12.22
N MET A 75 11.73 31.84 12.82
CA MET A 75 12.44 30.73 12.17
C MET A 75 11.50 29.76 11.43
N TRP A 76 10.21 29.79 11.75
CA TRP A 76 9.16 29.08 11.03
C TRP A 76 7.92 29.96 10.95
N THR A 77 7.46 30.30 9.76
CA THR A 77 6.37 31.24 9.58
C THR A 77 5.06 30.53 9.22
N LYS A 78 3.95 31.26 9.34
CA LYS A 78 2.67 30.82 8.78
C LYS A 78 2.74 30.60 7.26
N GLY A 79 3.67 31.25 6.57
CA GLY A 79 3.92 31.06 5.14
C GLY A 79 4.52 29.68 4.83
N ASP A 80 5.43 29.20 5.68
CA ASP A 80 6.07 27.89 5.56
C ASP A 80 5.05 26.76 5.81
N GLU A 81 4.23 26.91 6.85
CA GLU A 81 3.14 25.97 7.14
C GLU A 81 2.09 25.95 6.01
N ALA A 82 1.78 27.13 5.45
CA ALA A 82 0.90 27.23 4.29
C ALA A 82 1.49 26.57 3.04
N GLU A 83 2.81 26.59 2.85
CA GLU A 83 3.46 25.91 1.72
C GLU A 83 3.37 24.38 1.85
N ILE A 84 3.62 23.82 3.04
CA ILE A 84 3.40 22.39 3.31
C ILE A 84 1.95 22.03 2.99
N LYS A 85 1.00 22.77 3.55
CA LYS A 85 -0.43 22.50 3.33
C LYS A 85 -0.84 22.61 1.86
N ARG A 86 -0.31 23.59 1.12
CA ARG A 86 -0.53 23.70 -0.33
C ARG A 86 0.03 22.49 -1.06
N GLN A 87 1.22 22.04 -0.69
CA GLN A 87 1.86 20.88 -1.30
C GLN A 87 1.10 19.57 -0.98
N GLU A 88 0.60 19.41 0.25
CA GLU A 88 -0.27 18.29 0.64
C GLU A 88 -1.56 18.27 -0.19
N GLN A 89 -2.23 19.42 -0.31
CA GLN A 89 -3.43 19.55 -1.14
C GLN A 89 -3.16 19.29 -2.62
N TYR A 90 -1.99 19.70 -3.12
CA TYR A 90 -1.55 19.37 -4.47
C TYR A 90 -1.41 17.86 -4.63
N VAL A 91 -0.65 17.17 -3.76
CA VAL A 91 -0.47 15.72 -3.82
C VAL A 91 -1.81 15.00 -3.73
N GLU A 92 -2.68 15.38 -2.78
CA GLU A 92 -4.02 14.79 -2.64
C GLU A 92 -4.88 15.02 -3.90
N GLY A 93 -4.79 16.21 -4.49
CA GLY A 93 -5.47 16.54 -5.74
C GLY A 93 -4.99 15.68 -6.91
N VAL A 94 -3.67 15.52 -7.07
CA VAL A 94 -3.09 14.67 -8.11
C VAL A 94 -3.47 13.20 -7.87
N GLU A 95 -3.50 12.71 -6.62
CA GLU A 95 -3.95 11.34 -6.29
C GLU A 95 -5.42 11.12 -6.62
N LYS A 96 -6.28 12.12 -6.36
CA LYS A 96 -7.69 12.08 -6.76
C LYS A 96 -7.83 12.04 -8.28
N THR A 97 -7.07 12.86 -9.00
CA THR A 97 -7.03 12.83 -10.47
C THR A 97 -6.57 11.46 -10.96
N ARG A 98 -5.50 10.89 -10.39
CA ARG A 98 -5.02 9.55 -10.72
C ARG A 98 -6.12 8.50 -10.65
N LYS A 99 -6.92 8.54 -9.57
CA LYS A 99 -8.06 7.65 -9.36
C LYS A 99 -9.17 7.81 -10.40
N GLN A 100 -9.18 8.88 -11.20
CA GLN A 100 -10.14 9.12 -12.28
C GLN A 100 -9.60 8.72 -13.66
N LEU A 101 -8.27 8.79 -13.88
CA LEU A 101 -7.64 8.45 -15.15
C LEU A 101 -7.81 6.96 -15.50
N TYR A 102 -7.91 6.66 -16.79
CA TYR A 102 -8.07 5.29 -17.32
C TYR A 102 -7.23 5.03 -18.57
N LEU A 103 -6.70 6.08 -19.19
CA LEU A 103 -5.71 5.97 -20.25
C LEU A 103 -4.34 5.76 -19.60
N LYS A 104 -3.59 4.77 -20.09
CA LYS A 104 -2.25 4.42 -19.62
C LYS A 104 -1.29 5.60 -19.79
N SER A 105 -1.36 6.29 -20.93
CA SER A 105 -0.55 7.47 -21.22
C SER A 105 -0.75 8.60 -20.20
N GLU A 106 -1.99 8.83 -19.74
CA GLU A 106 -2.29 9.82 -18.71
C GLU A 106 -1.86 9.36 -17.31
N LEU A 107 -2.04 8.07 -17.00
CA LEU A 107 -1.60 7.47 -15.73
C LEU A 107 -0.10 7.64 -15.52
N GLU A 108 0.72 7.37 -16.55
CA GLU A 108 2.18 7.52 -16.47
C GLU A 108 2.61 8.97 -16.20
N ILE A 109 1.97 9.95 -16.85
CA ILE A 109 2.24 11.37 -16.61
C ILE A 109 1.86 11.75 -15.17
N ASN A 110 0.69 11.30 -14.71
CA ASN A 110 0.20 11.60 -13.37
C ASN A 110 1.09 10.97 -12.27
N ASP A 111 1.57 9.74 -12.48
CA ASP A 111 2.50 9.07 -11.57
C ASP A 111 3.83 9.82 -11.43
N LYS A 112 4.33 10.40 -12.53
CA LYS A 112 5.50 11.28 -12.47
C LYS A 112 5.23 12.53 -11.64
N GLN A 113 4.08 13.19 -11.84
CA GLN A 113 3.68 14.36 -11.06
C GLN A 113 3.50 14.05 -9.57
N LEU A 114 2.95 12.87 -9.24
CA LEU A 114 2.82 12.40 -7.86
C LEU A 114 4.17 12.22 -7.20
N LYS A 115 5.11 11.60 -7.90
CA LYS A 115 6.46 11.40 -7.40
C LYS A 115 7.13 12.73 -7.10
N GLU A 116 7.16 13.65 -8.06
CA GLU A 116 7.74 14.98 -7.88
C GLU A 116 7.06 15.77 -6.75
N GLY A 117 5.73 15.65 -6.64
CA GLY A 117 4.96 16.27 -5.57
C GLY A 117 5.28 15.74 -4.18
N ARG A 118 5.42 14.41 -4.05
CA ARG A 118 5.78 13.73 -2.79
C ARG A 118 7.22 14.02 -2.39
N ASP A 119 8.15 14.03 -3.33
CA ASP A 119 9.56 14.36 -3.08
C ASP A 119 9.68 15.79 -2.49
N LYS A 120 8.99 16.76 -3.10
CA LYS A 120 8.96 18.14 -2.57
C LYS A 120 8.31 18.24 -1.18
N LEU A 121 7.22 17.50 -0.94
CA LEU A 121 6.57 17.48 0.38
C LEU A 121 7.51 16.88 1.44
N ALA A 122 8.26 15.83 1.10
CA ALA A 122 9.24 15.21 1.97
C ALA A 122 10.36 16.19 2.34
N ASP A 123 10.87 16.95 1.38
CA ASP A 123 11.90 17.97 1.63
C ASP A 123 11.41 19.06 2.59
N LEU A 124 10.21 19.61 2.38
CA LEU A 124 9.61 20.60 3.27
C LEU A 124 9.40 20.06 4.69
N SER A 125 8.87 18.83 4.78
CA SER A 125 8.65 18.14 6.06
C SER A 125 9.95 17.86 6.79
N LEU A 126 11.05 17.59 6.08
CA LEU A 126 12.37 17.37 6.65
C LEU A 126 12.92 18.65 7.28
N VAL A 127 12.73 19.81 6.64
CA VAL A 127 13.09 21.12 7.20
C VAL A 127 12.30 21.39 8.48
N LYS A 128 10.97 21.24 8.46
CA LYS A 128 10.11 21.37 9.63
C LYS A 128 10.57 20.49 10.79
N ASN A 129 10.76 19.20 10.52
CA ASN A 129 11.20 18.21 11.51
C ASN A 129 12.58 18.52 12.13
N ARG A 130 13.46 19.20 11.37
CA ARG A 130 14.77 19.62 11.86
C ARG A 130 14.66 20.82 12.81
N LEU A 131 13.81 21.80 12.48
CA LEU A 131 13.59 23.01 13.28
C LEU A 131 12.83 22.71 14.58
N VAL A 132 11.76 21.93 14.50
CA VAL A 132 10.95 21.51 15.65
C VAL A 132 11.80 20.73 16.67
N GLY A 133 12.81 20.01 16.21
CA GLY A 133 13.80 19.39 17.09
C GLY A 133 13.24 18.16 17.81
N GLN A 134 13.39 18.12 19.14
CA GLN A 134 12.88 17.04 19.99
C GLN A 134 11.67 17.53 20.78
N THR A 135 10.57 16.80 20.67
CA THR A 135 9.29 17.10 21.33
C THR A 135 8.80 15.90 22.14
N CYS A 136 7.77 16.08 22.95
CA CYS A 136 7.10 15.00 23.67
C CYS A 136 6.61 13.89 22.73
N GLU A 137 6.01 14.25 21.60
CA GLU A 137 5.50 13.37 20.55
C GLU A 137 6.64 12.62 19.85
N LYS A 138 7.73 13.31 19.51
CA LYS A 138 8.88 12.64 18.88
C LYS A 138 9.60 11.70 19.85
N TYR A 139 9.77 12.12 21.10
CA TYR A 139 10.38 11.28 22.13
C TYR A 139 9.53 10.04 22.41
N SER A 140 8.22 10.22 22.61
CA SER A 140 7.30 9.11 22.89
C SER A 140 7.24 8.14 21.72
N ARG A 141 7.03 8.60 20.48
CA ARG A 141 7.06 7.74 19.28
C ARG A 141 8.35 6.94 19.16
N ASN A 142 9.52 7.58 19.33
CA ASN A 142 10.80 6.88 19.26
C ASN A 142 10.94 5.83 20.37
N ARG A 143 10.56 6.17 21.61
CA ARG A 143 10.66 5.23 22.74
C ARG A 143 9.67 4.08 22.66
N VAL A 144 8.46 4.34 22.19
CA VAL A 144 7.47 3.29 21.89
C VAL A 144 8.04 2.39 20.81
N SER A 145 8.54 2.95 19.70
CA SER A 145 9.12 2.17 18.62
C SER A 145 10.25 1.25 19.13
N ASP A 146 11.19 1.79 19.90
CA ASP A 146 12.31 1.02 20.44
C ASP A 146 11.82 -0.10 21.38
N HIS A 147 11.04 0.26 22.40
CA HIS A 147 10.53 -0.70 23.38
C HIS A 147 9.68 -1.79 22.70
N TYR A 148 8.88 -1.39 21.72
CA TYR A 148 8.02 -2.27 20.97
C TYR A 148 8.80 -3.25 20.09
N ILE A 149 9.79 -2.75 19.34
CA ILE A 149 10.67 -3.59 18.53
C ILE A 149 11.29 -4.67 19.43
N LEU A 150 11.78 -4.29 20.62
CA LEU A 150 12.37 -5.23 21.55
C LEU A 150 11.37 -6.26 22.09
N GLN A 151 10.16 -5.83 22.46
CA GLN A 151 9.10 -6.74 22.91
C GLN A 151 8.57 -7.65 21.81
N SER A 152 8.80 -7.33 20.54
CA SER A 152 8.40 -8.18 19.41
C SER A 152 9.29 -9.41 19.24
N PHE A 153 10.48 -9.45 19.84
CA PHE A 153 11.39 -10.59 19.78
C PHE A 153 11.06 -11.64 20.84
N PHE A 154 11.04 -12.90 20.40
CA PHE A 154 10.80 -14.08 21.23
C PHE A 154 11.90 -15.12 21.03
N LYS A 155 12.12 -15.93 22.08
CA LYS A 155 13.08 -17.05 22.08
C LYS A 155 12.50 -18.31 21.45
N ASP A 156 11.18 -18.39 21.31
CA ASP A 156 10.47 -19.60 20.87
C ASP A 156 9.43 -19.31 19.77
N LYS A 157 9.17 -20.35 18.95
CA LYS A 157 8.15 -20.32 17.88
C LYS A 157 6.71 -20.12 18.40
N GLY A 158 6.46 -20.44 19.67
CA GLY A 158 5.15 -20.25 20.29
C GLY A 158 4.88 -18.80 20.69
N LEU A 159 5.90 -17.92 20.61
CA LEU A 159 5.83 -16.53 21.08
C LEU A 159 5.43 -16.45 22.56
N THR A 160 5.97 -17.37 23.37
CA THR A 160 5.62 -17.50 24.79
C THR A 160 6.66 -16.91 25.72
N VAL A 161 7.92 -16.87 25.28
CA VAL A 161 9.08 -16.38 26.04
C VAL A 161 9.65 -15.17 25.32
N SER A 162 9.39 -13.98 25.87
CA SER A 162 9.98 -12.74 25.36
C SER A 162 11.51 -12.80 25.41
N ASN A 163 12.17 -12.19 24.43
CA ASN A 163 13.62 -12.21 24.36
C ASN A 163 14.28 -11.29 25.39
N TYR A 164 13.61 -10.16 25.71
CA TYR A 164 14.14 -9.12 26.58
C TYR A 164 13.17 -8.79 27.72
N THR A 165 13.68 -8.66 28.94
CA THR A 165 12.93 -8.06 30.06
C THR A 165 13.01 -6.53 30.03
N ASP A 166 12.14 -5.85 30.77
CA ASP A 166 12.16 -4.38 30.87
C ASP A 166 13.50 -3.84 31.41
N GLU A 167 14.15 -4.60 32.30
CA GLU A 167 15.50 -4.30 32.80
C GLU A 167 16.55 -4.46 31.69
N GLU A 168 16.54 -5.58 30.96
CA GLU A 168 17.47 -5.82 29.86
C GLU A 168 17.32 -4.76 28.76
N ILE A 169 16.09 -4.36 28.45
CA ILE A 169 15.80 -3.27 27.50
C ILE A 169 16.47 -1.95 27.93
N SER A 170 16.49 -1.67 29.23
CA SER A 170 17.06 -0.44 29.78
C SER A 170 18.59 -0.41 29.74
N ASP A 171 19.22 -1.59 29.72
CA ASP A 171 20.67 -1.77 29.73
C ASP A 171 21.28 -1.94 28.33
N LEU A 172 20.46 -2.12 27.29
CA LEU A 172 20.92 -2.22 25.90
C LEU A 172 21.69 -0.98 25.45
N SER A 173 22.84 -1.21 24.82
CA SER A 173 23.62 -0.15 24.20
C SER A 173 22.94 0.38 22.93
N LEU A 174 23.27 1.62 22.56
CA LEU A 174 22.79 2.21 21.29
C LEU A 174 23.16 1.38 20.06
N LYS A 175 24.28 0.64 20.13
CA LYS A 175 24.73 -0.22 19.03
C LYS A 175 23.83 -1.46 18.92
N GLU A 176 23.55 -2.12 20.03
CA GLU A 176 22.68 -3.31 20.06
C GLU A 176 21.26 -2.96 19.63
N LEU A 177 20.71 -1.87 20.18
CA LEU A 177 19.39 -1.38 19.79
C LEU A 177 19.31 -1.11 18.29
N LYS A 178 20.34 -0.47 17.72
CA LYS A 178 20.41 -0.21 16.29
C LYS A 178 20.43 -1.50 15.48
N THR A 179 21.25 -2.49 15.87
CA THR A 179 21.30 -3.80 15.19
C THR A 179 19.93 -4.47 15.20
N LEU A 180 19.24 -4.48 16.35
CA LEU A 180 17.92 -5.08 16.50
C LEU A 180 16.86 -4.37 15.67
N THR A 181 16.86 -3.04 15.68
CA THR A 181 15.94 -2.22 14.86
C THR A 181 16.18 -2.40 13.37
N GLU A 182 17.44 -2.51 12.92
CA GLU A 182 17.76 -2.81 11.52
C GLU A 182 17.32 -4.22 11.12
N ALA A 183 17.53 -5.22 11.99
CA ALA A 183 17.06 -6.59 11.78
C ALA A 183 15.52 -6.66 11.71
N TYR A 184 14.83 -5.99 12.63
CA TYR A 184 13.38 -5.88 12.63
C TYR A 184 12.87 -5.24 11.33
N ASN A 185 13.35 -4.04 10.99
CA ASN A 185 12.88 -3.28 9.84
C ASN A 185 13.18 -3.99 8.51
N SER A 186 14.32 -4.66 8.38
CA SER A 186 14.67 -5.39 7.16
C SER A 186 13.76 -6.58 6.90
N HIS A 187 13.31 -7.29 7.94
CA HIS A 187 12.38 -8.42 7.80
C HIS A 187 10.93 -7.94 7.66
N LEU A 188 10.48 -7.04 8.54
CA LEU A 188 9.09 -6.56 8.54
C LEU A 188 8.80 -5.67 7.32
N GLY A 189 9.82 -5.04 6.75
CA GLY A 189 9.75 -4.31 5.49
C GLY A 189 9.42 -5.18 4.27
N LEU A 190 9.44 -6.52 4.39
CA LEU A 190 8.99 -7.43 3.34
C LEU A 190 7.46 -7.60 3.32
N PHE A 191 6.75 -7.25 4.39
CA PHE A 191 5.30 -7.46 4.53
C PHE A 191 4.50 -6.21 4.07
N THR A 192 4.86 -5.67 2.91
CA THR A 192 4.12 -4.57 2.29
C THR A 192 2.81 -5.08 1.69
N ASP A 193 1.83 -4.18 1.53
CA ASP A 193 0.56 -4.53 0.90
C ASP A 193 0.77 -5.06 -0.53
N GLU A 194 1.68 -4.45 -1.29
CA GLU A 194 2.08 -4.89 -2.63
C GLU A 194 2.62 -6.33 -2.62
N HIS A 195 3.56 -6.66 -1.73
CA HIS A 195 4.09 -8.02 -1.66
C HIS A 195 3.03 -9.05 -1.23
N ILE A 196 2.12 -8.69 -0.33
CA ILE A 196 1.04 -9.59 0.09
C ILE A 196 0.02 -9.77 -1.05
N GLN A 197 -0.29 -8.72 -1.80
CA GLN A 197 -1.14 -8.82 -2.99
C GLN A 197 -0.51 -9.74 -4.04
N ASP A 198 0.74 -9.51 -4.42
CA ASP A 198 1.48 -10.35 -5.36
C ASP A 198 1.60 -11.80 -4.90
N LEU A 199 1.79 -12.02 -3.59
CA LEU A 199 1.79 -13.35 -2.99
C LEU A 199 0.50 -14.10 -3.30
N THR A 200 -0.66 -13.45 -3.16
CA THR A 200 -1.96 -14.09 -3.45
C THR A 200 -2.11 -14.47 -4.93
N LEU A 201 -1.34 -13.86 -5.82
CA LEU A 201 -1.36 -14.15 -7.26
C LEU A 201 -0.37 -15.25 -7.68
N GLN A 202 0.46 -15.74 -6.75
CA GLN A 202 1.43 -16.78 -7.07
C GLN A 202 0.75 -18.12 -7.35
N ASN A 203 1.30 -18.88 -8.29
CA ASN A 203 0.75 -20.20 -8.69
C ASN A 203 0.61 -21.17 -7.51
N PHE A 204 1.54 -21.14 -6.54
CA PHE A 204 1.47 -22.01 -5.37
C PHE A 204 0.33 -21.64 -4.41
N TYR A 205 -0.19 -20.41 -4.50
CA TYR A 205 -1.24 -19.90 -3.63
C TYR A 205 -2.65 -20.22 -4.16
N ALA A 206 -2.80 -20.46 -5.47
CA ALA A 206 -4.09 -20.77 -6.11
C ALA A 206 -4.94 -21.83 -5.37
N PRO A 207 -4.39 -22.93 -4.80
CA PRO A 207 -5.17 -23.91 -4.04
C PRO A 207 -5.86 -23.36 -2.78
N TYR A 208 -5.40 -22.23 -2.22
CA TYR A 208 -5.97 -21.64 -1.00
C TYR A 208 -7.16 -20.69 -1.26
N PHE A 209 -7.37 -20.22 -2.49
CA PHE A 209 -8.45 -19.30 -2.86
C PHE A 209 -9.84 -19.74 -2.38
N PRO A 210 -10.25 -21.02 -2.52
CA PRO A 210 -11.59 -21.46 -2.10
C PRO A 210 -11.86 -21.32 -0.59
N PHE A 211 -10.81 -21.22 0.22
CA PHE A 211 -10.92 -21.21 1.69
C PHE A 211 -10.96 -19.81 2.29
N CYS A 212 -10.76 -18.75 1.50
CA CYS A 212 -10.69 -17.38 2.00
C CYS A 212 -12.02 -16.86 2.59
N ASP A 213 -13.15 -17.49 2.25
CA ASP A 213 -14.47 -17.10 2.77
C ASP A 213 -14.65 -17.48 4.24
N ASN A 214 -13.94 -18.50 4.73
CA ASN A 214 -13.98 -18.93 6.12
C ASN A 214 -12.62 -18.74 6.82
N VAL A 215 -12.51 -17.62 7.54
CA VAL A 215 -11.31 -17.24 8.32
C VAL A 215 -10.89 -18.31 9.33
N MET A 216 -11.87 -18.93 10.00
CA MET A 216 -11.61 -19.98 10.98
C MET A 216 -10.99 -21.21 10.31
N ASN A 217 -11.44 -21.59 9.11
CA ASN A 217 -10.85 -22.71 8.38
C ASN A 217 -9.43 -22.39 7.89
N PHE A 218 -9.12 -21.12 7.63
CA PHE A 218 -7.83 -20.71 7.09
C PHE A 218 -6.73 -20.65 8.16
N PHE A 219 -7.05 -20.13 9.36
CA PHE A 219 -6.06 -19.91 10.43
C PHE A 219 -6.31 -20.68 11.72
N ASN A 220 -7.48 -21.31 11.87
CA ASN A 220 -7.93 -21.92 13.13
C ASN A 220 -7.83 -20.97 14.34
N LYS A 221 -8.04 -19.66 14.10
CA LYS A 221 -7.95 -18.59 15.09
C LYS A 221 -9.11 -17.61 14.87
N PRO A 222 -9.68 -17.04 15.95
CA PRO A 222 -10.64 -15.94 15.83
C PRO A 222 -10.03 -14.75 15.06
N LEU A 223 -10.84 -14.06 14.27
CA LEU A 223 -10.41 -12.91 13.45
C LEU A 223 -9.60 -11.87 14.25
N PHE A 224 -10.06 -11.53 15.47
CA PHE A 224 -9.42 -10.52 16.33
C PHE A 224 -8.08 -10.97 16.94
N ARG A 225 -7.70 -12.25 16.77
CA ARG A 225 -6.42 -12.81 17.20
C ARG A 225 -5.43 -12.95 16.03
N LEU A 226 -5.84 -12.57 14.82
CA LEU A 226 -4.97 -12.58 13.67
C LEU A 226 -4.09 -11.32 13.66
N SER A 227 -2.88 -11.48 13.12
CA SER A 227 -2.05 -10.33 12.81
C SER A 227 -2.63 -9.53 11.65
N SER A 228 -2.27 -8.26 11.54
CA SER A 228 -2.67 -7.38 10.44
C SER A 228 -2.33 -7.99 9.07
N ASN A 229 -1.19 -8.68 8.97
CA ASN A 229 -0.78 -9.35 7.73
C ASN A 229 -1.65 -10.58 7.39
N GLN A 230 -2.10 -11.33 8.40
CA GLN A 230 -3.05 -12.43 8.25
C GLN A 230 -4.44 -11.94 7.85
N VAL A 231 -4.86 -10.77 8.34
CA VAL A 231 -6.11 -10.14 7.88
C VAL A 231 -5.97 -9.67 6.42
N LYS A 232 -4.86 -8.99 6.09
CA LYS A 232 -4.57 -8.50 4.74
C LYS A 232 -4.59 -9.60 3.68
N ILE A 233 -3.94 -10.75 3.94
CA ILE A 233 -3.92 -11.85 2.96
C ILE A 233 -5.33 -12.37 2.66
N ILE A 234 -6.23 -12.45 3.66
CA ILE A 234 -7.64 -12.83 3.45
C ILE A 234 -8.34 -11.79 2.57
N VAL A 235 -8.20 -10.51 2.91
CA VAL A 235 -8.84 -9.40 2.20
C VAL A 235 -8.39 -9.37 0.74
N PHE A 236 -7.09 -9.44 0.48
CA PHE A 236 -6.56 -9.44 -0.88
C PHE A 236 -6.94 -10.71 -1.65
N THR A 237 -6.96 -11.88 -1.00
CA THR A 237 -7.45 -13.10 -1.66
C THR A 237 -8.90 -12.96 -2.11
N ARG A 238 -9.78 -12.40 -1.26
CA ARG A 238 -11.18 -12.14 -1.62
C ARG A 238 -11.31 -11.12 -2.73
N MET A 239 -10.51 -10.05 -2.68
CA MET A 239 -10.45 -9.01 -3.71
C MET A 239 -10.08 -9.63 -5.07
N PHE A 240 -8.97 -10.37 -5.16
CA PHE A 240 -8.55 -10.97 -6.43
C PHE A 240 -9.46 -12.11 -6.90
N LYS A 241 -10.04 -12.88 -5.97
CA LYS A 241 -11.09 -13.86 -6.31
C LYS A 241 -12.25 -13.17 -7.03
N ASN A 242 -12.77 -12.09 -6.46
CA ASN A 242 -13.85 -11.31 -7.07
C ASN A 242 -13.44 -10.70 -8.42
N ILE A 243 -12.22 -10.18 -8.53
CA ILE A 243 -11.68 -9.66 -9.80
C ILE A 243 -11.66 -10.76 -10.87
N PHE A 244 -11.11 -11.94 -10.59
CA PHE A 244 -11.01 -13.00 -11.60
C PHE A 244 -12.38 -13.59 -11.98
N GLU A 245 -13.36 -13.57 -11.08
CA GLU A 245 -14.74 -13.96 -11.37
C GLU A 245 -15.45 -12.95 -12.30
N ASN A 246 -15.20 -11.65 -12.12
CA ASN A 246 -15.88 -10.58 -12.87
C ASN A 246 -15.15 -10.15 -14.15
N TYR A 247 -13.84 -10.36 -14.25
CA TYR A 247 -12.99 -9.93 -15.36
C TYR A 247 -12.23 -11.12 -15.98
N PRO A 248 -12.91 -12.01 -16.73
CA PRO A 248 -12.32 -13.26 -17.23
C PRO A 248 -11.27 -13.07 -18.34
N LYS A 249 -11.13 -11.84 -18.88
CA LYS A 249 -10.22 -11.52 -20.01
C LYS A 249 -8.92 -10.85 -19.58
N ILE A 250 -8.57 -10.88 -18.29
CA ILE A 250 -7.29 -10.35 -17.81
C ILE A 250 -6.13 -11.01 -18.57
N PRO A 251 -5.22 -10.24 -19.21
CA PRO A 251 -4.09 -10.78 -19.93
C PRO A 251 -3.15 -11.62 -19.06
N GLU A 252 -2.65 -12.74 -19.60
CA GLU A 252 -1.72 -13.62 -18.88
C GLU A 252 -0.42 -12.91 -18.47
N SER A 253 0.02 -11.93 -19.28
CA SER A 253 1.23 -11.13 -19.04
C SER A 253 1.19 -10.30 -17.74
N ILE A 254 0.00 -9.99 -17.23
CA ILE A 254 -0.19 -9.20 -16.00
C ILE A 254 -0.77 -10.02 -14.85
N ARG A 255 -1.03 -11.32 -15.05
CA ARG A 255 -1.79 -12.16 -14.10
C ARG A 255 -1.13 -12.36 -12.74
N GLN A 256 0.17 -12.07 -12.65
CA GLN A 256 0.96 -12.15 -11.42
C GLN A 256 1.44 -10.78 -10.93
N ASP A 257 0.88 -9.69 -11.45
CA ASP A 257 1.24 -8.31 -11.13
C ASP A 257 0.00 -7.61 -10.57
N ALA A 258 -0.06 -7.48 -9.25
CA ALA A 258 -1.22 -6.95 -8.55
C ALA A 258 -1.59 -5.54 -9.01
N ALA A 259 -0.59 -4.66 -9.12
CA ALA A 259 -0.78 -3.28 -9.52
C ALA A 259 -1.38 -3.19 -10.93
N LYS A 260 -0.82 -3.94 -11.89
CA LYS A 260 -1.34 -3.95 -13.26
C LYS A 260 -2.74 -4.53 -13.37
N ILE A 261 -3.08 -5.55 -12.60
CA ILE A 261 -4.45 -6.10 -12.58
C ILE A 261 -5.43 -5.04 -12.07
N ILE A 262 -5.10 -4.37 -10.96
CA ILE A 262 -5.95 -3.33 -10.38
C ILE A 262 -6.14 -2.18 -11.37
N ASP A 263 -5.06 -1.72 -12.01
CA ASP A 263 -5.16 -0.66 -13.01
C ASP A 263 -5.96 -1.10 -14.25
N TYR A 264 -5.84 -2.36 -14.70
CA TYR A 264 -6.62 -2.93 -15.81
C TYR A 264 -8.12 -2.95 -15.50
N VAL A 265 -8.49 -3.46 -14.31
CA VAL A 265 -9.89 -3.52 -13.85
C VAL A 265 -10.49 -2.11 -13.75
N ASN A 266 -9.76 -1.19 -13.13
CA ASN A 266 -10.19 0.20 -12.99
C ASN A 266 -10.38 0.87 -14.35
N ALA A 267 -9.49 0.62 -15.31
CA ALA A 267 -9.61 1.15 -16.67
C ALA A 267 -10.85 0.55 -17.37
N GLN A 268 -11.09 -0.74 -17.24
CA GLN A 268 -12.24 -1.40 -17.88
C GLN A 268 -13.59 -0.91 -17.34
N ASP A 269 -13.71 -0.74 -16.02
CA ASP A 269 -14.93 -0.20 -15.40
C ASP A 269 -15.22 1.24 -15.83
N LYS A 270 -14.18 2.07 -15.87
CA LYS A 270 -14.31 3.45 -16.34
C LYS A 270 -14.62 3.52 -17.83
N ALA A 271 -13.95 2.73 -18.66
CA ALA A 271 -14.21 2.65 -20.08
C ALA A 271 -15.66 2.24 -20.34
N LYS A 272 -16.18 1.23 -19.62
CA LYS A 272 -17.59 0.83 -19.71
C LYS A 272 -18.54 1.98 -19.37
N ASN A 273 -18.26 2.75 -18.31
CA ASN A 273 -19.08 3.90 -17.93
C ASN A 273 -19.02 5.01 -18.99
N VAL A 274 -17.83 5.36 -19.48
CA VAL A 274 -17.62 6.38 -20.53
C VAL A 274 -18.32 5.97 -21.82
N MET A 275 -18.11 4.75 -22.31
CA MET A 275 -18.76 4.25 -23.53
C MET A 275 -20.28 4.21 -23.41
N SER A 276 -20.81 3.80 -22.24
CA SER A 276 -22.26 3.83 -22.00
C SER A 276 -22.86 5.25 -22.05
N ASN A 277 -22.06 6.28 -21.78
CA ASN A 277 -22.47 7.67 -21.90
C ASN A 277 -22.29 8.20 -23.33
N LEU A 278 -21.20 7.83 -24.02
CA LEU A 278 -20.97 8.16 -25.42
C LEU A 278 -22.06 7.55 -26.34
N ASP A 279 -22.49 6.31 -26.09
CA ASP A 279 -23.59 5.66 -26.80
C ASP A 279 -24.91 6.41 -26.63
N LYS A 280 -25.17 6.99 -25.45
CA LYS A 280 -26.35 7.84 -25.19
C LYS A 280 -26.27 9.17 -25.92
N GLU A 281 -25.07 9.71 -26.08
CA GLU A 281 -24.79 11.02 -26.70
C GLU A 281 -24.50 10.92 -28.21
N GLY A 282 -24.39 9.71 -28.76
CA GLY A 282 -24.15 9.46 -30.18
C GLY A 282 -22.69 9.68 -30.64
N ALA A 283 -21.73 9.69 -29.70
CA ALA A 283 -20.30 9.80 -29.98
C ALA A 283 -19.62 8.42 -30.00
N SER A 284 -18.57 8.27 -30.80
CA SER A 284 -17.99 6.96 -31.16
C SER A 284 -16.53 6.76 -30.79
N THR A 285 -15.85 7.85 -30.46
CA THR A 285 -14.41 7.87 -30.20
C THR A 285 -14.14 8.57 -28.88
N VAL A 286 -13.26 7.97 -28.08
CA VAL A 286 -12.72 8.61 -26.88
C VAL A 286 -11.66 9.60 -27.35
N MET A 287 -11.95 10.90 -27.27
CA MET A 287 -10.99 11.94 -27.63
C MET A 287 -9.72 11.83 -26.78
N GLY A 288 -8.55 11.74 -27.42
CA GLY A 288 -7.24 11.73 -26.77
C GLY A 288 -6.65 10.35 -26.44
N ALA A 289 -7.39 9.26 -26.65
CA ALA A 289 -6.89 7.90 -26.40
C ALA A 289 -5.92 7.41 -27.50
N THR A 290 -4.81 6.81 -27.09
CA THR A 290 -3.82 6.17 -27.98
C THR A 290 -4.20 4.72 -28.33
N GLU A 291 -3.54 4.12 -29.34
CA GLU A 291 -3.73 2.69 -29.66
C GLU A 291 -3.43 1.78 -28.47
N GLU A 292 -2.35 2.06 -27.72
CA GLU A 292 -2.03 1.33 -26.49
C GLU A 292 -3.13 1.46 -25.43
N ASP A 293 -3.81 2.61 -25.35
CA ASP A 293 -4.91 2.81 -24.40
C ASP A 293 -6.13 1.96 -24.77
N TYR A 294 -6.45 1.84 -26.07
CA TYR A 294 -7.54 0.97 -26.53
C TYR A 294 -7.24 -0.50 -26.22
N GLU A 295 -6.02 -0.97 -26.52
CA GLU A 295 -5.58 -2.32 -26.17
C GLU A 295 -5.64 -2.57 -24.66
N TYR A 296 -5.19 -1.61 -23.86
CA TYR A 296 -5.21 -1.67 -22.39
C TYR A 296 -6.64 -1.75 -21.83
N MET A 297 -7.59 -1.03 -22.44
CA MET A 297 -9.02 -1.10 -22.10
C MET A 297 -9.71 -2.39 -22.61
N GLY A 298 -8.99 -3.23 -23.36
CA GLY A 298 -9.53 -4.47 -23.94
C GLY A 298 -10.41 -4.25 -25.17
N TYR A 299 -10.27 -3.11 -25.85
CA TYR A 299 -10.96 -2.79 -27.10
C TYR A 299 -9.95 -2.78 -28.25
N LYS A 300 -10.23 -3.50 -29.34
CA LYS A 300 -9.49 -3.31 -30.58
C LYS A 300 -10.03 -2.08 -31.28
N GLN A 301 -9.14 -1.18 -31.71
CA GLN A 301 -9.50 -0.09 -32.59
C GLN A 301 -10.00 -0.71 -33.90
N THR A 302 -11.31 -0.65 -34.18
CA THR A 302 -11.80 -0.98 -35.52
C THR A 302 -11.18 0.01 -36.49
N ALA A 303 -10.55 -0.49 -37.55
CA ALA A 303 -9.72 0.26 -38.52
C ALA A 303 -10.41 1.45 -39.24
N GLN A 304 -11.61 1.85 -38.84
CA GLN A 304 -12.38 2.94 -39.45
C GLN A 304 -13.00 3.94 -38.47
N GLY A 305 -12.83 3.82 -37.15
CA GLY A 305 -13.34 4.82 -36.19
C GLY A 305 -14.85 5.11 -36.31
N LYS A 306 -15.64 4.20 -36.89
CA LYS A 306 -17.09 4.32 -37.02
C LYS A 306 -17.77 3.63 -35.84
N SER A 307 -18.73 4.31 -35.22
CA SER A 307 -19.55 3.72 -34.17
C SER A 307 -20.42 2.61 -34.77
N LEU A 308 -20.73 1.58 -33.96
CA LEU A 308 -21.71 0.56 -34.33
C LEU A 308 -23.05 1.21 -34.75
N THR A 309 -23.40 2.31 -34.10
CA THR A 309 -24.58 3.14 -34.35
C THR A 309 -24.51 3.89 -35.69
N ASP A 310 -23.33 4.32 -36.13
CA ASP A 310 -23.11 4.96 -37.44
C ASP A 310 -23.20 3.92 -38.55
N MET A 311 -22.64 2.74 -38.33
CA MET A 311 -22.75 1.62 -39.27
C MET A 311 -24.20 1.11 -39.38
N MET A 312 -24.96 1.11 -38.27
CA MET A 312 -26.39 0.79 -38.28
C MET A 312 -27.23 1.86 -38.97
N LYS A 313 -26.89 3.15 -38.84
CA LYS A 313 -27.56 4.24 -39.56
C LYS A 313 -27.26 4.22 -41.06
N GLU A 314 -26.02 3.97 -41.46
CA GLU A 314 -25.63 3.84 -42.87
C GLU A 314 -26.30 2.63 -43.55
N ARG A 315 -26.59 1.56 -42.79
CA ARG A 315 -27.23 0.33 -43.31
C ARG A 315 -28.73 0.20 -43.01
N GLY A 316 -29.39 1.29 -42.65
CA GLY A 316 -30.86 1.32 -42.51
C GLY A 316 -31.43 0.48 -41.35
N GLY A 317 -30.66 0.28 -40.27
CA GLY A 317 -31.13 -0.29 -39.01
C GLY A 317 -31.17 -1.82 -38.94
N LYS A 318 -30.62 -2.55 -39.92
CA LYS A 318 -30.54 -4.02 -39.88
C LYS A 318 -29.13 -4.49 -40.18
N MET A 319 -28.41 -4.95 -39.16
CA MET A 319 -27.20 -5.77 -39.33
C MET A 319 -27.58 -7.24 -39.20
N ASN A 320 -27.03 -8.07 -40.08
CA ASN A 320 -27.12 -9.53 -39.99
C ASN A 320 -25.86 -10.10 -39.31
N MET A 321 -25.88 -11.38 -38.95
CA MET A 321 -24.83 -11.99 -38.12
C MET A 321 -23.44 -12.00 -38.78
N GLN A 322 -23.40 -11.89 -40.11
CA GLN A 322 -22.17 -11.80 -40.90
C GLN A 322 -21.51 -10.42 -40.75
N ASP A 323 -22.31 -9.35 -40.73
CA ASP A 323 -21.84 -7.97 -40.51
C ASP A 323 -21.25 -7.78 -39.11
N LEU A 324 -21.79 -8.48 -38.09
CA LEU A 324 -21.25 -8.46 -36.73
C LEU A 324 -19.87 -9.14 -36.63
N ILE A 325 -19.63 -10.18 -37.43
CA ILE A 325 -18.36 -10.90 -37.44
C ILE A 325 -17.26 -10.06 -38.07
N GLU A 326 -17.57 -9.31 -39.14
CA GLU A 326 -16.63 -8.36 -39.76
C GLU A 326 -16.22 -7.21 -38.81
N THR A 327 -17.06 -6.85 -37.84
CA THR A 327 -16.70 -5.85 -36.81
C THR A 327 -15.81 -6.39 -35.67
N MET A 328 -15.63 -7.71 -35.59
CA MET A 328 -14.89 -8.38 -34.50
C MET A 328 -13.53 -8.98 -34.92
N THR A 329 -13.24 -9.01 -36.22
CA THR A 329 -11.93 -9.37 -36.80
C THR A 329 -11.12 -8.13 -37.11
#